data_AF-A0A818YLK8-F1
#
_entry.id   AF-A0A818YLK8-F1
#
_cell.length_a   1.000
_cell.length_b   1.000
_cell.length_c   1.000
_cell.angle_alpha   90.00
_cell.angle_beta   90.00
_cell.angle_gamma   90.00
#
_symmetry.space_group_name_H-M   'P 1'
#
loop_
_entity.id
_entity.type
_entity.pdbx_description
1 polymer ?
#
loop_
_entity_poly.entity_id
_entity_poly.type
_entity_poly.pdbx_seq_one_letter_code
_entity_poly.pdbx_strand_id
1 'polypeptide(L)'
;MLNYPKSAYATSFMPDGSSYIAYFKDNASIDAENPNEKFTFFSITACAASNDDQQLTITGHRNDVEINTHTTTILFGKPQFILLNWKDIDNIIFNSFGGTAHPDCGASPGCQVILTQLTIGQID
;
A
#
# COMPACT_ATOMS: atom_id res chain seq x y z
N MET A 1 7.53 23.48 14.33
CA MET A 1 8.43 22.31 14.30
C MET A 1 7.57 21.08 14.34
N LEU A 2 7.38 20.41 13.19
CA LEU A 2 6.61 19.17 13.11
C LEU A 2 7.58 18.01 13.25
N ASN A 3 7.50 17.33 14.39
CA ASN A 3 8.15 16.05 14.61
C ASN A 3 7.41 15.01 13.78
N TYR A 4 8.12 14.38 12.84
CA TYR A 4 7.58 13.24 12.09
C TYR A 4 7.71 11.97 12.96
N PRO A 5 6.62 11.27 13.28
CA PRO A 5 6.70 10.05 14.06
C PRO A 5 7.32 8.93 13.22
N LYS A 6 8.17 8.14 13.88
CA LYS A 6 8.62 6.83 13.42
C LYS A 6 7.40 5.90 13.30
N SER A 7 7.38 5.12 12.22
CA SER A 7 6.62 3.87 12.02
C SER A 7 5.09 3.95 12.12
N ALA A 8 4.44 3.47 11.06
CA ALA A 8 3.02 3.10 10.96
C ALA A 8 2.01 4.25 11.10
N TYR A 9 1.52 4.81 9.98
CA TYR A 9 0.11 5.20 9.87
C TYR A 9 -0.39 5.09 8.44
N ALA A 10 -1.41 4.27 8.26
CA ALA A 10 -2.52 4.54 7.37
C ALA A 10 -3.17 5.85 7.85
N THR A 11 -3.23 6.87 7.01
CA THR A 11 -3.99 8.09 7.33
C THR A 11 -5.39 7.95 6.77
N SER A 12 -6.40 8.27 7.57
CA SER A 12 -7.75 8.59 7.08
C SER A 12 -7.65 9.65 5.97
N PHE A 13 -8.35 9.43 4.86
CA PHE A 13 -8.11 10.16 3.61
C PHE A 13 -9.17 11.23 3.33
N MET A 14 -8.69 12.44 2.98
CA MET A 14 -9.40 13.38 2.12
C MET A 14 -8.83 13.27 0.68
N PRO A 15 -9.63 13.35 -0.38
CA PRO A 15 -9.19 13.29 -1.78
C PRO A 15 -8.05 14.26 -2.11
N ASP A 16 -6.82 13.77 -2.10
CA ASP A 16 -5.65 14.46 -2.64
C ASP A 16 -4.79 13.51 -3.51
N GLY A 17 -4.25 14.05 -4.60
CA GLY A 17 -3.34 13.35 -5.51
C GLY A 17 -1.88 13.58 -5.14
N SER A 18 -1.56 13.67 -3.84
CA SER A 18 -0.23 14.04 -3.36
C SER A 18 0.76 12.88 -3.40
N SER A 19 2.07 13.20 -3.40
CA SER A 19 3.12 12.21 -3.19
C SER A 19 2.99 11.59 -1.79
N TYR A 20 2.61 10.32 -1.74
CA TYR A 20 2.40 9.57 -0.51
C TYR A 20 3.60 8.64 -0.31
N ILE A 21 4.51 9.00 0.60
CA ILE A 21 5.62 8.10 0.99
C ILE A 21 5.21 7.35 2.25
N ALA A 22 4.76 6.11 2.08
CA ALA A 22 4.53 5.21 3.20
C ALA A 22 5.46 4.01 3.09
N TYR A 23 6.05 3.65 4.23
CA TYR A 23 6.93 2.51 4.36
C TYR A 23 6.29 1.51 5.31
N PHE A 24 6.24 0.24 4.90
CA PHE A 24 5.77 -0.84 5.75
C PHE A 24 6.62 -2.10 5.59
N LYS A 25 6.70 -2.86 6.68
CA LYS A 25 7.45 -4.12 6.79
C LYS A 25 6.53 -5.33 7.01
N ASP A 26 5.33 -5.08 7.52
CA ASP A 26 4.30 -6.08 7.78
C ASP A 26 3.03 -5.67 7.03
N ASN A 27 1.91 -6.35 7.28
CA ASN A 27 0.64 -5.95 6.67
C ASN A 27 0.32 -4.49 6.99
N ALA A 28 -0.06 -3.74 5.96
CA ALA A 28 -0.53 -2.37 6.06
C ALA A 28 -1.99 -2.30 5.59
N SER A 29 -2.79 -1.39 6.14
CA SER A 29 -4.15 -1.14 5.66
C SER A 29 -4.34 0.31 5.23
N ILE A 30 -5.40 0.56 4.47
CA ILE A 30 -6.01 1.88 4.30
C ILE A 30 -7.48 1.68 4.61
N ASP A 31 -8.02 2.49 5.50
CA ASP A 31 -9.40 2.40 5.97
C ASP A 31 -10.14 3.70 5.64
N ALA A 32 -11.41 3.58 5.27
CA ALA A 32 -12.31 4.72 5.25
C ALA A 32 -12.43 5.30 6.66
N GLU A 33 -12.52 6.63 6.76
CA GLU A 33 -12.58 7.29 8.07
C GLU A 33 -13.87 6.93 8.81
N ASN A 34 -14.98 6.81 8.07
CA ASN A 34 -16.27 6.39 8.60
C ASN A 34 -16.68 5.00 8.07
N PRO A 35 -17.27 4.11 8.90
CA PRO A 35 -17.66 2.76 8.47
C PRO A 35 -18.68 2.69 7.32
N ASN A 36 -19.44 3.76 7.10
CA ASN A 36 -20.43 3.83 6.02
C ASN A 36 -19.89 4.46 4.74
N GLU A 37 -18.71 5.09 4.81
CA GLU A 37 -18.07 5.68 3.66
C GLU A 37 -17.51 4.60 2.73
N LYS A 38 -17.26 5.03 1.51
CA LYS A 38 -16.71 4.20 0.46
C LYS A 38 -15.87 5.06 -0.46
N PHE A 39 -14.87 4.45 -1.06
CA PHE A 39 -13.99 5.10 -1.99
C PHE A 39 -13.71 4.23 -3.22
N THR A 40 -13.20 4.88 -4.25
CA THR A 40 -12.62 4.23 -5.42
C THR A 40 -11.10 4.22 -5.26
N PHE A 41 -10.51 3.03 -5.32
CA PHE A 41 -9.07 2.82 -5.30
C PHE A 41 -8.55 2.67 -6.74
N PHE A 42 -7.95 3.74 -7.27
CA PHE A 42 -7.53 3.79 -8.67
C PHE A 42 -6.19 3.10 -8.89
N SER A 43 -5.16 3.51 -8.17
CA SER A 43 -3.80 3.06 -8.42
C SER A 43 -2.84 3.31 -7.25
N ILE A 44 -1.70 2.61 -7.27
CA ILE A 44 -0.53 2.90 -6.43
C ILE A 44 0.75 2.91 -7.26
N THR A 45 1.79 3.55 -6.74
CA THR A 45 3.17 3.34 -7.18
C THR A 45 3.97 2.77 -6.02
N ALA A 46 4.51 1.56 -6.18
CA ALA A 46 5.19 0.82 -5.12
C ALA A 46 6.55 0.27 -5.57
N CYS A 47 7.47 0.09 -4.64
CA CYS A 47 8.70 -0.69 -4.86
C CYS A 47 9.11 -1.45 -3.60
N ALA A 48 9.92 -2.48 -3.78
CA ALA A 48 10.53 -3.20 -2.69
C ALA A 48 11.68 -2.38 -2.06
N ALA A 49 11.85 -2.50 -0.74
CA ALA A 49 12.78 -1.71 0.07
C ALA A 49 13.76 -2.54 0.92
N SER A 50 13.68 -3.88 0.88
CA SER A 50 14.61 -4.77 1.60
C SER A 50 15.03 -6.00 0.81
N ASN A 51 14.07 -6.70 0.22
CA ASN A 51 14.31 -7.88 -0.60
C ASN A 51 14.19 -7.55 -2.10
N ASP A 52 14.96 -8.27 -2.92
CA ASP A 52 14.75 -8.39 -4.37
C ASP A 52 13.41 -9.07 -4.68
N ASP A 53 12.77 -8.65 -5.77
CA ASP A 53 11.63 -9.33 -6.40
C ASP A 53 10.53 -9.80 -5.41
N GLN A 54 10.06 -8.88 -4.55
CA GLN A 54 9.00 -9.18 -3.58
C GLN A 54 7.66 -9.33 -4.28
N GLN A 55 6.80 -10.22 -3.77
CA GLN A 55 5.39 -10.21 -4.13
C GLN A 55 4.65 -9.22 -3.23
N LEU A 56 3.77 -8.43 -3.83
CA LEU A 56 2.82 -7.55 -3.14
C LEU A 56 1.41 -8.02 -3.49
N THR A 57 0.69 -8.52 -2.50
CA THR A 57 -0.75 -8.74 -2.56
C THR A 57 -1.46 -7.51 -2.01
N ILE A 58 -2.47 -7.08 -2.75
CA ILE A 58 -3.36 -5.98 -2.42
C ILE A 58 -4.76 -6.56 -2.40
N THR A 59 -5.48 -6.38 -1.31
CA THR A 59 -6.82 -6.91 -1.12
C THR A 59 -7.77 -5.77 -0.78
N GLY A 60 -8.89 -5.68 -1.47
CA GLY A 60 -9.93 -4.70 -1.22
C GLY A 60 -11.16 -5.34 -0.58
N HIS A 61 -11.68 -4.70 0.46
CA HIS A 61 -12.82 -5.15 1.23
C HIS A 61 -13.98 -4.14 1.21
N ARG A 62 -15.17 -4.68 1.45
CA ARG A 62 -16.38 -3.92 1.78
C ARG A 62 -17.04 -4.58 2.98
N ASN A 63 -17.21 -3.85 4.08
CA ASN A 63 -17.80 -4.35 5.32
C ASN A 63 -17.15 -5.67 5.78
N ASP A 64 -15.81 -5.70 5.87
CA ASP A 64 -15.00 -6.88 6.23
C ASP A 64 -15.07 -8.07 5.26
N VAL A 65 -15.74 -7.93 4.10
CA VAL A 65 -15.79 -8.95 3.06
C VAL A 65 -14.80 -8.61 1.95
N GLU A 66 -13.89 -9.54 1.64
CA GLU A 66 -13.00 -9.40 0.48
C GLU A 66 -13.83 -9.38 -0.81
N ILE A 67 -13.66 -8.32 -1.61
CA ILE A 67 -14.33 -8.18 -2.91
C ILE A 67 -13.36 -8.10 -4.08
N ASN A 68 -12.10 -7.71 -3.83
CA ASN A 68 -11.06 -7.68 -4.85
C ASN A 68 -9.70 -8.14 -4.30
N THR A 69 -8.89 -8.77 -5.14
CA THR A 69 -7.50 -9.11 -4.83
C THR A 69 -6.63 -8.97 -6.08
N HIS A 70 -5.40 -8.48 -5.90
CA HIS A 70 -4.39 -8.39 -6.94
C HIS A 70 -3.02 -8.71 -6.34
N THR A 71 -2.25 -9.57 -7.00
CA THR A 71 -0.87 -9.87 -6.59
C THR A 71 0.06 -9.56 -7.75
N THR A 72 1.16 -8.86 -7.45
CA THR A 72 2.17 -8.47 -8.44
C THR A 72 3.57 -8.52 -7.85
N THR A 73 4.56 -8.64 -8.72
CA THR A 73 5.98 -8.57 -8.32
C THR A 73 6.45 -7.12 -8.34
N ILE A 74 7.01 -6.67 -7.22
CA ILE A 74 7.66 -5.37 -7.07
C ILE A 74 9.17 -5.54 -6.90
N LEU A 75 9.93 -4.70 -7.60
CA LEU A 75 11.37 -4.77 -7.71
C LEU A 75 12.03 -3.83 -6.71
N PHE A 76 13.21 -4.22 -6.22
CA PHE A 76 13.96 -3.41 -5.27
C PHE A 76 14.33 -2.05 -5.86
N GLY A 77 13.99 -0.97 -5.16
CA GLY A 77 14.36 0.41 -5.53
C GLY A 77 13.79 0.92 -6.85
N LYS A 78 12.88 0.17 -7.50
CA LYS A 78 12.30 0.53 -8.81
C LYS A 78 10.79 0.77 -8.66
N PRO A 79 10.34 2.03 -8.58
CA PRO A 79 8.93 2.36 -8.49
C PRO A 79 8.13 1.78 -9.67
N GLN A 80 7.07 1.05 -9.37
CA GLN A 80 6.18 0.43 -10.35
C GLN A 80 4.76 0.91 -10.13
N PHE A 81 4.15 1.38 -11.22
CA PHE A 81 2.75 1.78 -11.25
C PHE A 81 1.83 0.57 -11.37
N ILE A 82 0.81 0.50 -10.52
CA ILE A 82 -0.17 -0.59 -10.47
C ILE A 82 -1.57 0.03 -10.57
N LEU A 83 -2.29 -0.29 -11.64
CA LEU A 83 -3.66 0.18 -11.90
C LEU A 83 -4.67 -0.88 -11.45
N LEU A 84 -5.67 -0.48 -10.66
CA LEU A 84 -6.65 -1.38 -10.05
C LEU A 84 -8.10 -0.97 -10.37
N ASN A 85 -8.44 0.31 -10.21
CA ASN A 85 -9.80 0.86 -10.46
C ASN A 85 -10.92 0.16 -9.68
N TRP A 86 -10.68 -0.20 -8.43
CA TRP A 86 -11.67 -0.85 -7.57
C TRP A 86 -12.63 0.17 -6.97
N LYS A 87 -13.93 -0.14 -6.97
CA LYS A 87 -14.98 0.75 -6.49
C LYS A 87 -15.69 0.13 -5.30
N ASP A 88 -16.41 0.97 -4.55
CA ASP A 88 -17.22 0.59 -3.40
C ASP A 88 -16.42 -0.15 -2.31
N ILE A 89 -15.19 0.31 -2.09
CA ILE A 89 -14.26 -0.22 -1.08
C ILE A 89 -14.32 0.66 0.16
N ASP A 90 -14.18 0.07 1.35
CA ASP A 90 -13.94 0.79 2.61
C ASP A 90 -12.62 0.41 3.29
N ASN A 91 -11.99 -0.69 2.87
CA ASN A 91 -10.70 -1.11 3.39
C ASN A 91 -9.82 -1.70 2.27
N ILE A 92 -8.53 -1.36 2.28
CA ILE A 92 -7.49 -2.00 1.49
C ILE A 92 -6.47 -2.61 2.45
N ILE A 93 -6.01 -3.83 2.18
CA ILE A 93 -4.91 -4.48 2.89
C ILE A 93 -3.78 -4.74 1.90
N PHE A 94 -2.56 -4.41 2.31
CA PHE A 94 -1.32 -4.70 1.62
C PHE A 94 -0.56 -5.77 2.41
N ASN A 95 -0.12 -6.81 1.71
CA ASN A 95 0.74 -7.85 2.26
C ASN A 95 1.89 -8.10 1.30
N SER A 96 3.12 -8.00 1.80
CA SER A 96 4.32 -8.29 1.02
C SER A 96 5.04 -9.53 1.52
N PHE A 97 5.48 -10.39 0.61
CA PHE A 97 6.17 -11.63 0.94
C PHE A 97 7.16 -12.07 -0.14
N GLY A 98 8.00 -13.05 0.22
CA GLY A 98 8.98 -13.65 -0.69
C GLY A 98 10.23 -12.80 -0.89
N GLY A 99 10.83 -12.96 -2.07
CA GLY A 99 12.09 -12.31 -2.42
C GLY A 99 13.31 -12.86 -1.68
N THR A 100 14.47 -12.35 -2.06
CA THR A 100 15.76 -12.62 -1.38
C THR A 100 16.31 -11.34 -0.80
N ALA A 101 16.99 -11.39 0.34
CA ALA A 101 17.58 -10.20 0.93
C ALA A 101 18.49 -9.49 -0.07
N HIS A 102 18.22 -8.20 -0.33
CA HIS A 102 19.04 -7.41 -1.24
C HIS A 102 20.38 -7.09 -0.58
N PRO A 103 21.54 -7.24 -1.27
CA PRO A 103 22.87 -7.02 -0.66
C PRO A 103 23.03 -5.66 0.02
N ASP A 104 22.47 -4.60 -0.57
CA ASP A 104 22.55 -3.22 -0.06
C ASP A 104 21.74 -2.98 1.23
N CYS A 105 20.84 -3.89 1.59
CA CYS A 105 19.95 -3.74 2.75
C CYS A 105 20.46 -4.45 4.01
N GLY A 106 21.59 -5.16 3.90
CA GLY A 106 22.10 -6.02 4.96
C GLY A 106 21.12 -7.12 5.37
N ALA A 107 21.32 -7.69 6.56
CA ALA A 107 20.37 -8.65 7.17
C ALA A 107 19.14 -7.92 7.71
N SER A 108 18.40 -7.21 6.85
CA SER A 108 17.11 -6.64 7.21
C SER A 108 16.07 -7.77 7.29
N PRO A 109 15.47 -8.04 8.47
CA PRO A 109 14.52 -9.12 8.57
C PRO A 109 13.19 -8.68 7.97
N GLY A 110 12.77 -9.34 6.88
CA GLY A 110 11.42 -9.26 6.33
C GLY A 110 11.29 -8.49 5.01
N CYS A 111 10.17 -8.71 4.34
CA CYS A 111 9.73 -7.94 3.18
C CYS A 111 9.40 -6.51 3.61
N GLN A 112 9.76 -5.54 2.78
CA GLN A 112 9.54 -4.12 3.05
C GLN A 112 9.17 -3.46 1.74
N VAL A 113 8.18 -2.58 1.80
CA VAL A 113 7.62 -1.90 0.64
C VAL A 113 7.57 -0.41 0.92
N ILE A 114 7.86 0.37 -0.11
CA ILE A 114 7.62 1.80 -0.14
C ILE A 114 6.48 2.03 -1.14
N LEU A 115 5.40 2.63 -0.66
CA LEU A 115 4.42 3.31 -1.51
C LEU A 115 4.95 4.73 -1.71
N THR A 116 4.99 5.19 -2.96
CA THR A 116 5.46 6.53 -3.35
C THR A 116 4.33 7.41 -3.89
N GLN A 117 3.24 6.77 -4.33
CA GLN A 117 2.04 7.42 -4.79
C GLN A 117 0.83 6.54 -4.51
N LEU A 118 -0.28 7.17 -4.16
CA LEU A 118 -1.57 6.56 -3.90
C LEU A 118 -2.63 7.42 -4.60
N THR A 119 -3.54 6.79 -5.36
CA THR A 119 -4.65 7.49 -6.02
C THR A 119 -5.97 6.87 -5.58
N ILE A 120 -6.71 7.62 -4.77
CA ILE A 120 -8.05 7.28 -4.29
C ILE A 120 -9.01 8.43 -4.64
N GLY A 121 -10.27 8.15 -4.93
CA GLY A 121 -11.31 9.17 -5.07
C GLY A 121 -12.59 8.82 -4.33
N GLN A 122 -13.39 9.84 -4.04
CA GLN A 122 -14.73 9.65 -3.47
C GLN A 122 -15.70 9.13 -4.53
N ILE A 123 -16.73 8.43 -4.05
CA ILE A 123 -17.87 8.05 -4.87
C ILE A 123 -18.97 9.06 -4.56
N ASP A 124 -19.44 9.77 -5.59
CA ASP A 124 -20.58 10.68 -5.52
C ASP A 124 -21.88 9.97 -5.08
#